data_AF-A0AA38XBY3-F1
#
_entry.id   AF-A0AA38XBY3-F1
#
_cell.length_a   1.000
_cell.length_b   1.000
_cell.length_c   1.000
_cell.angle_alpha   90.00
_cell.angle_beta   90.00
_cell.angle_gamma   90.00
#
_symmetry.space_group_name_H-M   'P 1'
#
loop_
_entity.id
_entity.type
_entity.pdbx_description
1 polymer ?
#
loop_
_entity_poly.entity_id
_entity_poly.type
_entity_poly.pdbx_seq_one_letter_code
_entity_poly.pdbx_strand_id
1 'polypeptide(L)'
;MTPDELADFASRVASFSSDQIDRLHSLVVGVQEGATATDPTSLVEAWRALESQRGATKVVSGEECLDFIMGVASVDVGTPLPAKFFEILQWANIRLAFSTTSSPPPTPTTMESVDSNDPLWQQAVAVDRQRLAQQVISVWRGAVRERREDFLAREYPEANEAADRRYRNVLARRVIGHWRGHVLRIREMEATADAFRRDHDARRALKAWTLAAREQLLARVRQERAAFKALARWREQTAEIRQMNQVADDHRSRQAAINALSSLSNASTAIRSSESLAVVVYEGNLARKVFDKWLSNLHDNQANEARADAAADFFAAKHAIQRIRARAQARIRQNKIAAARTFVIAVEYVHKWRAAVKAIKHAKYEAAYKQMRSKVKRNIAQAALDTWRAKTKRIQEMNSTADEFRTRKDDDNAKTTAHNAIVTMYNRTEQTQEAERQADLRYNQNLVNRLGIFGENWLQPTRQILANQQIADEYRDTRTASYASGVLRNMRNTTFRVKRLEEDADTLLQRNENKRALTVLQGWRRKVRGPEGDEDAERQPMIPTTPAARRSQLLASTTPAYTPAAGLFAASGRLIEEEAEEDE
;
A
#
# COMPACT_ATOMS: atom_id res chain seq x y z
N MET A 1 -67.25 13.38 35.21
CA MET A 1 -66.09 13.42 36.15
C MET A 1 -66.57 13.30 37.58
N THR A 2 -65.83 12.62 38.45
CA THR A 2 -66.15 12.61 39.89
C THR A 2 -65.71 13.94 40.55
N PRO A 3 -66.30 14.36 41.68
CA PRO A 3 -65.94 15.61 42.35
C PRO A 3 -64.45 15.67 42.75
N ASP A 4 -63.86 14.52 43.11
CA ASP A 4 -62.46 14.43 43.50
C ASP A 4 -61.52 14.65 42.29
N GLU A 5 -61.87 14.08 41.13
CA GLU A 5 -61.15 14.34 39.87
C GLU A 5 -61.27 15.82 39.45
N LEU A 6 -62.46 16.42 39.59
CA LEU A 6 -62.68 17.84 39.29
C LEU A 6 -61.83 18.74 40.18
N ALA A 7 -61.72 18.43 41.48
CA ALA A 7 -60.87 19.16 42.42
C ALA A 7 -59.39 19.06 42.04
N ASP A 8 -58.91 17.86 41.67
CA ASP A 8 -57.54 17.63 41.24
C ASP A 8 -57.20 18.41 39.96
N PHE A 9 -58.05 18.33 38.92
CA PHE A 9 -57.81 19.10 37.70
C PHE A 9 -57.95 20.60 37.91
N ALA A 10 -58.92 21.06 38.70
CA ALA A 10 -59.06 22.48 39.02
C ALA A 10 -57.83 23.05 39.76
N SER A 11 -57.26 22.27 40.70
CA SER A 11 -56.02 22.67 41.39
C SER A 11 -54.83 22.81 40.44
N ARG A 12 -54.74 21.93 39.42
CA ARG A 12 -53.71 21.97 38.38
C ARG A 12 -53.90 23.13 37.40
N VAL A 13 -55.13 23.42 36.97
CA VAL A 13 -55.37 24.59 36.09
C VAL A 13 -55.13 25.90 36.81
N ALA A 14 -55.43 25.98 38.11
CA ALA A 14 -55.20 27.18 38.90
C ALA A 14 -53.72 27.58 39.01
N SER A 15 -52.78 26.64 38.80
CA SER A 15 -51.34 26.95 38.76
C SER A 15 -50.85 27.43 37.39
N PHE A 16 -51.67 27.34 36.35
CA PHE A 16 -51.30 27.78 35.00
C PHE A 16 -51.38 29.30 34.84
N SER A 17 -50.48 29.85 34.04
CA SER A 17 -50.49 31.26 33.67
C SER A 17 -51.67 31.59 32.74
N SER A 18 -52.11 32.86 32.75
CA SER A 18 -53.19 33.35 31.86
C SER A 18 -52.95 32.98 30.39
N ASP A 19 -51.69 33.05 29.93
CA ASP A 19 -51.32 32.71 28.56
C ASP A 19 -51.42 31.19 28.27
N GLN A 20 -51.16 30.34 29.27
CA GLN A 20 -51.36 28.89 29.14
C GLN A 20 -52.84 28.53 29.10
N ILE A 21 -53.67 29.22 29.90
CA ILE A 21 -55.13 29.03 29.90
C ILE A 21 -55.73 29.45 28.55
N ASP A 22 -55.29 30.58 27.98
CA ASP A 22 -55.72 31.03 26.65
C ASP A 22 -55.30 30.05 25.53
N ARG A 23 -54.11 29.43 25.66
CA ARG A 23 -53.66 28.37 24.74
C ARG A 23 -54.53 27.12 24.84
N LEU A 24 -54.82 26.66 26.06
CA LEU A 24 -55.71 25.53 26.29
C LEU A 24 -57.11 25.80 25.75
N HIS A 25 -57.64 27.00 25.97
CA HIS A 25 -58.92 27.40 25.42
C HIS A 25 -58.91 27.39 23.88
N SER A 26 -57.87 27.96 23.25
CA SER A 26 -57.73 27.97 21.79
C SER A 26 -57.61 26.56 21.20
N LEU A 27 -56.91 25.66 21.88
CA LEU A 27 -56.82 24.25 21.51
C LEU A 27 -58.19 23.57 21.60
N VAL A 28 -58.89 23.72 22.73
CA VAL A 28 -60.19 23.08 22.99
C VAL A 28 -61.25 23.56 21.99
N VAL A 29 -61.30 24.87 21.70
CA VAL A 29 -62.22 25.43 20.69
C VAL A 29 -61.84 24.99 19.28
N GLY A 30 -60.54 25.01 18.94
CA GLY A 30 -60.07 24.57 17.61
C GLY A 30 -60.38 23.10 17.32
N VAL A 31 -60.27 22.23 18.32
CA VAL A 31 -60.64 20.81 18.20
C VAL A 31 -62.15 20.63 18.03
N GLN A 32 -62.97 21.47 18.69
CA GLN A 32 -64.42 21.44 18.54
C GLN A 32 -64.86 21.86 17.13
N GLU A 33 -64.25 22.90 16.56
CA GLU A 33 -64.57 23.38 15.21
C GLU A 33 -64.11 22.41 14.11
N GLY A 34 -63.04 21.64 14.36
CA GLY A 34 -62.48 20.68 13.41
C GLY A 34 -63.28 19.39 13.22
N ALA A 35 -64.27 19.10 14.09
CA ALA A 35 -65.04 17.84 14.11
C ALA A 35 -64.21 16.55 14.04
N THR A 36 -62.91 16.62 14.37
CA THR A 36 -62.02 15.46 14.46
C THR A 36 -62.24 14.79 15.81
N ALA A 37 -62.37 13.47 15.81
CA ALA A 37 -62.47 12.66 17.02
C ALA A 37 -61.39 13.06 18.03
N THR A 38 -61.72 12.98 19.33
CA THR A 38 -60.87 13.27 20.49
C THR A 38 -59.70 12.26 20.64
N ASP A 39 -59.07 11.92 19.53
CA ASP A 39 -57.94 11.00 19.50
C ASP A 39 -56.71 11.74 20.05
N PRO A 40 -55.99 11.18 21.04
CA PRO A 40 -54.77 11.78 21.62
C PRO A 40 -53.75 12.29 20.59
N THR A 41 -53.63 11.62 19.44
CA THR A 41 -52.72 12.03 18.35
C THR A 41 -53.11 13.39 17.75
N SER A 42 -54.41 13.62 17.55
CA SER A 42 -54.95 14.87 17.00
C SER A 42 -54.75 16.07 17.93
N LEU A 43 -54.83 15.85 19.25
CA LEU A 43 -54.55 16.88 20.25
C LEU A 43 -53.08 17.29 20.25
N VAL A 44 -52.15 16.33 20.12
CA VAL A 44 -50.71 16.61 20.02
C VAL A 44 -50.38 17.37 18.75
N GLU A 45 -50.96 17.01 17.61
CA GLU A 45 -50.76 17.71 16.35
C GLU A 45 -51.33 19.14 16.39
N ALA A 46 -52.54 19.31 16.92
CA ALA A 46 -53.16 20.63 17.09
C ALA A 46 -52.34 21.51 18.05
N TRP A 47 -51.78 20.94 19.12
CA TRP A 47 -50.88 21.64 20.03
C TRP A 47 -49.59 22.11 19.35
N ARG A 48 -48.91 21.22 18.61
CA ARG A 48 -47.70 21.57 17.84
C ARG A 48 -47.98 22.61 16.76
N ALA A 49 -49.17 22.58 16.15
CA ALA A 49 -49.60 23.58 15.18
C ALA A 49 -49.77 24.97 15.83
N LEU A 50 -50.37 25.02 17.03
CA LEU A 50 -50.50 26.25 17.81
C LEU A 50 -49.12 26.79 18.24
N GLU A 51 -48.20 25.94 18.68
CA GLU A 51 -46.82 26.34 19.01
C GLU A 51 -46.08 26.91 17.79
N SER A 52 -46.25 26.28 16.63
CA SER A 52 -45.62 26.72 15.38
C SER A 52 -46.14 28.08 14.90
N GLN A 53 -47.38 28.45 15.20
CA GLN A 53 -47.98 29.73 14.81
C GLN A 53 -47.46 30.92 15.62
N ARG A 54 -47.02 30.71 16.87
CA ARG A 54 -46.74 31.81 17.79
C ARG A 54 -45.28 32.28 17.81
N GLY A 55 -44.39 31.57 17.10
CA GLY A 55 -42.97 31.92 16.99
C GLY A 55 -42.19 31.53 18.25
N ALA A 56 -41.01 30.94 18.07
CA ALA A 56 -40.21 30.36 19.14
C ALA A 56 -39.67 31.40 20.13
N THR A 57 -40.50 31.82 21.09
CA THR A 57 -40.05 32.57 22.28
C THR A 57 -40.07 31.64 23.48
N LYS A 58 -38.85 31.23 23.91
CA LYS A 58 -38.53 30.47 25.14
C LYS A 58 -39.37 29.20 25.38
N VAL A 59 -38.77 28.04 25.07
CA VAL A 59 -39.27 26.68 25.30
C VAL A 59 -39.26 26.35 26.80
N VAL A 60 -40.14 26.95 27.59
CA VAL A 60 -40.29 26.60 29.00
C VAL A 60 -41.76 26.25 29.25
N SER A 61 -42.00 24.97 29.54
CA SER A 61 -43.26 24.39 30.05
C SER A 61 -44.47 24.35 29.11
N GLY A 62 -44.30 23.88 27.86
CA GLY A 62 -45.42 23.48 26.99
C GLY A 62 -45.98 22.08 27.30
N GLU A 63 -45.14 21.18 27.84
CA GLU A 63 -45.49 19.77 28.08
C GLU A 63 -46.54 19.59 29.18
N GLU A 64 -46.51 20.41 30.25
CA GLU A 64 -47.47 20.32 31.36
C GLU A 64 -48.92 20.64 30.94
N CYS A 65 -49.11 21.57 29.99
CA CYS A 65 -50.43 21.90 29.45
C CYS A 65 -50.98 20.78 28.57
N LEU A 66 -50.11 20.14 27.79
CA LEU A 66 -50.47 19.03 26.93
C LEU A 66 -50.84 17.80 27.78
N ASP A 67 -50.04 17.48 28.80
CA ASP A 67 -50.35 16.39 29.74
C ASP A 67 -51.66 16.63 30.48
N PHE A 68 -51.92 17.89 30.88
CA PHE A 68 -53.17 18.27 31.50
C PHE A 68 -54.38 17.99 30.58
N ILE A 69 -54.36 18.48 29.33
CA ILE A 69 -55.52 18.33 28.45
C ILE A 69 -55.73 16.87 28.02
N MET A 70 -54.64 16.11 27.87
CA MET A 70 -54.67 14.67 27.62
C MET A 70 -55.28 13.91 28.80
N GLY A 71 -54.93 14.31 30.03
CA GLY A 71 -55.57 13.81 31.26
C GLY A 71 -57.08 14.06 31.26
N VAL A 72 -57.52 15.29 30.97
CA VAL A 72 -58.95 15.65 30.91
C VAL A 72 -59.68 14.89 29.79
N ALA A 73 -59.04 14.67 28.64
CA ALA A 73 -59.62 13.90 27.55
C ALA A 73 -59.83 12.42 27.91
N SER A 74 -58.89 11.84 28.67
CA SER A 74 -58.94 10.43 29.07
C SER A 74 -59.99 10.11 30.12
N VAL A 75 -60.38 11.08 30.94
CA VAL A 75 -61.39 10.91 31.99
C VAL A 75 -62.78 11.11 31.40
N ASP A 76 -63.65 10.10 31.51
CA ASP A 76 -65.05 10.13 31.07
C ASP A 76 -65.26 10.39 29.57
N VAL A 77 -64.84 9.43 28.74
CA VAL A 77 -64.82 9.51 27.26
C VAL A 77 -66.17 9.92 26.63
N GLY A 78 -67.30 9.71 27.32
CA GLY A 78 -68.64 10.06 26.83
C GLY A 78 -68.95 11.56 26.80
N THR A 79 -68.26 12.36 27.62
CA THR A 79 -68.52 13.81 27.71
C THR A 79 -67.57 14.58 26.77
N PRO A 80 -68.05 15.53 25.96
CA PRO A 80 -67.19 16.28 25.04
C PRO A 80 -66.14 17.11 25.80
N LEU A 81 -64.92 17.13 25.28
CA LEU A 81 -63.76 17.79 25.91
C LEU A 81 -64.02 19.27 26.30
N PRO A 82 -64.70 20.11 25.48
CA PRO A 82 -65.02 21.48 25.86
C PRO A 82 -65.89 21.57 27.11
N ALA A 83 -66.89 20.70 27.25
CA ALA A 83 -67.78 20.72 28.41
C ALA A 83 -67.01 20.42 29.70
N LYS A 84 -66.13 19.40 29.69
CA LYS A 84 -65.26 19.08 30.83
C LYS A 84 -64.31 20.23 31.16
N PHE A 85 -63.70 20.83 30.14
CA PHE A 85 -62.75 21.93 30.33
C PHE A 85 -63.42 23.17 30.95
N PHE A 86 -64.63 23.54 30.49
CA PHE A 86 -65.38 24.65 31.08
C PHE A 86 -65.88 24.34 32.50
N GLU A 87 -66.28 23.10 32.77
CA GLU A 87 -66.64 22.66 34.12
C GLU A 87 -65.45 22.79 35.09
N ILE A 88 -64.24 22.38 34.66
CA ILE A 88 -63.00 22.54 35.44
C ILE A 88 -62.67 24.03 35.65
N LEU A 89 -62.79 24.89 34.63
CA LEU A 89 -62.55 26.34 34.77
C LEU A 89 -63.55 27.00 35.71
N GLN A 90 -64.82 26.59 35.65
CA GLN A 90 -65.84 27.05 36.57
C GLN A 90 -65.55 26.61 38.01
N TRP A 91 -65.10 25.36 38.20
CA TRP A 91 -64.70 24.84 39.51
C TRP A 91 -63.46 25.54 40.07
N ALA A 92 -62.50 25.90 39.20
CA ALA A 92 -61.32 26.70 39.55
C ALA A 92 -61.62 28.22 39.71
N ASN A 93 -62.85 28.66 39.44
CA ASN A 93 -63.29 30.06 39.50
C ASN A 93 -62.53 31.01 38.55
N ILE A 94 -62.14 30.52 37.37
CA ILE A 94 -61.40 31.28 36.35
C ILE A 94 -62.38 31.77 35.27
N ARG A 95 -62.55 33.09 35.13
CA ARG A 95 -63.44 33.70 34.13
C ARG A 95 -62.66 34.11 32.88
N LEU A 96 -63.02 33.57 31.71
CA LEU A 96 -62.46 33.97 30.41
C LEU A 96 -63.15 35.25 29.92
N ALA A 97 -62.37 36.26 29.55
CA ALA A 97 -62.89 37.57 29.13
C ALA A 97 -63.36 37.55 27.66
N PHE A 98 -64.55 37.02 27.39
CA PHE A 98 -65.19 37.16 26.07
C PHE A 98 -66.12 38.37 26.05
N SER A 99 -65.78 39.35 25.20
CA SER A 99 -66.64 40.48 24.86
C SER A 99 -67.77 39.99 23.95
N THR A 100 -68.95 39.75 24.50
CA THR A 100 -70.18 39.50 23.74
C THR A 100 -71.22 40.58 24.05
N THR A 101 -71.38 41.47 23.07
CA THR A 101 -72.59 42.15 22.61
C THR A 101 -73.92 41.94 23.37
N SER A 102 -74.47 43.07 23.84
CA SER A 102 -75.84 43.59 23.59
C SER A 102 -77.07 42.85 24.13
N SER A 103 -77.79 43.49 25.07
CA SER A 103 -79.26 43.46 25.20
C SER A 103 -79.80 44.82 25.72
N PRO A 104 -80.86 45.44 25.12
CA PRO A 104 -81.48 46.70 25.54
C PRO A 104 -82.71 46.46 26.45
N PRO A 105 -83.17 47.37 27.35
CA PRO A 105 -84.09 48.50 27.03
C PRO A 105 -84.04 49.67 28.07
N PRO A 106 -85.10 50.48 28.31
CA PRO A 106 -85.67 51.58 27.54
C PRO A 106 -85.50 52.98 28.21
N THR A 107 -85.55 54.03 27.40
CA THR A 107 -85.80 55.45 27.77
C THR A 107 -87.22 55.68 28.33
N PRO A 108 -87.64 56.90 28.76
CA PRO A 108 -86.91 58.07 29.32
C PRO A 108 -87.62 58.69 30.54
N THR A 109 -86.94 59.62 31.22
CA THR A 109 -87.39 60.91 31.84
C THR A 109 -86.30 61.28 32.86
N THR A 110 -85.78 62.50 33.03
CA THR A 110 -86.24 63.87 32.80
C THR A 110 -84.99 64.76 32.74
N MET A 111 -85.02 65.80 31.91
CA MET A 111 -83.91 66.75 31.72
C MET A 111 -83.58 67.53 33.00
N GLU A 112 -82.38 67.34 33.55
CA GLU A 112 -81.69 68.38 34.33
C GLU A 112 -80.19 68.35 34.00
N SER A 113 -79.71 69.47 33.43
CA SER A 113 -78.33 69.96 33.43
C SER A 113 -77.21 68.90 33.32
N VAL A 114 -76.88 68.50 32.08
CA VAL A 114 -75.76 67.59 31.79
C VAL A 114 -74.42 68.29 32.04
N ASP A 115 -73.72 67.81 33.07
CA ASP A 115 -72.34 68.16 33.36
C ASP A 115 -71.43 67.64 32.23
N SER A 116 -70.50 68.45 31.73
CA SER A 116 -69.56 68.06 30.65
C SER A 116 -68.60 66.94 31.06
N ASN A 117 -68.56 66.61 32.35
CA ASN A 117 -67.84 65.48 32.91
C ASN A 117 -68.70 64.21 33.07
N ASP A 118 -69.96 64.22 32.66
CA ASP A 118 -70.80 63.02 32.70
C ASP A 118 -70.27 61.98 31.69
N PRO A 119 -69.90 60.76 32.14
CA PRO A 119 -69.39 59.71 31.26
C PRO A 119 -70.35 59.36 30.12
N LEU A 120 -71.67 59.53 30.31
CA LEU A 120 -72.66 59.28 29.26
C LEU A 120 -72.62 60.34 28.16
N TRP A 121 -72.33 61.59 28.50
CA TRP A 121 -72.15 62.67 27.53
C TRP A 121 -70.85 62.50 26.73
N GLN A 122 -69.76 62.12 27.41
CA GLN A 122 -68.50 61.80 26.72
C GLN A 122 -68.65 60.59 25.79
N GLN A 123 -69.45 59.60 26.18
CA GLN A 123 -69.76 58.45 25.33
C GLN A 123 -70.60 58.87 24.11
N ALA A 124 -71.61 59.72 24.28
CA ALA A 124 -72.41 60.25 23.17
C ALA A 124 -71.54 61.08 22.19
N VAL A 125 -70.66 61.95 22.70
CA VAL A 125 -69.72 62.72 21.87
C VAL A 125 -68.71 61.82 21.17
N ALA A 126 -68.26 60.74 21.81
CA ALA A 126 -67.38 59.75 21.18
C ALA A 126 -68.07 59.02 20.03
N VAL A 127 -69.33 58.61 20.21
CA VAL A 127 -70.14 57.96 19.17
C VAL A 127 -70.38 58.91 17.99
N ASP A 128 -70.70 60.17 18.24
CA ASP A 128 -70.88 61.17 17.18
C ASP A 128 -69.57 61.51 16.46
N ARG A 129 -68.45 61.62 17.18
CA ARG A 129 -67.12 61.75 16.56
C ARG A 129 -66.77 60.55 15.70
N GLN A 130 -67.13 59.34 16.13
CA GLN A 130 -66.91 58.13 15.35
C GLN A 130 -67.77 58.10 14.08
N ARG A 131 -69.04 58.51 14.16
CA ARG A 131 -69.93 58.63 12.99
C ARG A 131 -69.42 59.67 12.00
N LEU A 132 -68.98 60.84 12.48
CA LEU A 132 -68.38 61.87 11.63
C LEU A 132 -67.06 61.40 10.99
N ALA A 133 -66.21 60.69 11.73
CA ALA A 133 -64.98 60.11 11.18
C ALA A 133 -65.29 59.08 10.08
N GLN A 134 -66.30 58.23 10.28
CA GLN A 134 -66.72 57.26 9.27
C GLN A 134 -67.29 57.94 8.01
N GLN A 135 -68.09 59.00 8.17
CA GLN A 135 -68.60 59.78 7.03
C GLN A 135 -67.44 60.44 6.25
N VAL A 136 -66.48 61.07 6.94
CA VAL A 136 -65.31 61.67 6.29
C VAL A 136 -64.48 60.62 5.55
N ILE A 137 -64.25 59.44 6.14
CA ILE A 137 -63.53 58.33 5.48
C ILE A 137 -64.29 57.83 4.25
N SER A 138 -65.62 57.80 4.28
CA SER A 138 -66.42 57.34 3.13
C SER A 138 -66.33 58.30 1.92
N VAL A 139 -66.43 59.61 2.17
CA VAL A 139 -66.30 60.66 1.13
C VAL A 139 -64.90 60.65 0.52
N TRP A 140 -63.90 60.46 1.37
CA TRP A 140 -62.48 60.40 1.05
C TRP A 140 -62.10 59.17 0.22
N ARG A 141 -62.64 57.99 0.58
CA ARG A 141 -62.54 56.77 -0.24
C ARG A 141 -63.25 56.90 -1.59
N GLY A 142 -64.29 57.74 -1.67
CA GLY A 142 -64.91 58.12 -2.94
C GLY A 142 -63.94 58.95 -3.78
N ALA A 143 -63.38 60.01 -3.20
CA ALA A 143 -62.48 60.94 -3.87
C ALA A 143 -61.22 60.28 -4.46
N VAL A 144 -60.54 59.36 -3.74
CA VAL A 144 -59.38 58.67 -4.35
C VAL A 144 -59.75 57.61 -5.34
N ARG A 145 -60.91 56.96 -5.21
CA ARG A 145 -61.35 56.07 -6.29
C ARG A 145 -61.56 56.87 -7.57
N GLU A 146 -62.23 58.02 -7.47
CA GLU A 146 -62.40 58.95 -8.58
C GLU A 146 -61.06 59.47 -9.11
N ARG A 147 -60.11 59.84 -8.24
CA ARG A 147 -58.78 60.29 -8.68
C ARG A 147 -57.94 59.18 -9.28
N ARG A 148 -58.03 57.95 -8.76
CA ARG A 148 -57.34 56.79 -9.31
C ARG A 148 -57.92 56.45 -10.67
N GLU A 149 -59.24 56.53 -10.84
CA GLU A 149 -59.92 56.37 -12.12
C GLU A 149 -59.51 57.49 -13.09
N ASP A 150 -59.42 58.75 -12.65
CA ASP A 150 -58.89 59.87 -13.45
C ASP A 150 -57.42 59.67 -13.85
N PHE A 151 -56.59 59.12 -12.95
CA PHE A 151 -55.20 58.81 -13.22
C PHE A 151 -55.10 57.67 -14.23
N LEU A 152 -55.85 56.58 -14.04
CA LEU A 152 -55.93 55.45 -14.97
C LEU A 152 -56.47 55.89 -16.34
N ALA A 153 -57.41 56.84 -16.37
CA ALA A 153 -57.95 57.41 -17.60
C ALA A 153 -56.94 58.31 -18.34
N ARG A 154 -55.95 58.87 -17.63
CA ARG A 154 -54.85 59.68 -18.21
C ARG A 154 -53.55 58.89 -18.40
N GLU A 155 -53.50 57.66 -17.92
CA GLU A 155 -52.33 56.82 -18.00
C GLU A 155 -52.21 56.25 -19.41
N TYR A 156 -51.03 56.42 -20.02
CA TYR A 156 -50.74 55.79 -21.30
C TYR A 156 -50.26 54.37 -21.03
N PRO A 157 -51.10 53.32 -21.26
CA PRO A 157 -50.75 51.94 -20.90
C PRO A 157 -49.45 51.50 -21.57
N GLU A 158 -49.20 51.96 -22.80
CA GLU A 158 -47.99 51.67 -23.56
C GLU A 158 -46.70 52.19 -22.89
N ALA A 159 -46.77 53.37 -22.26
CA ALA A 159 -45.62 53.98 -21.58
C ALA A 159 -45.26 53.22 -20.30
N ASN A 160 -46.26 52.76 -19.55
CA ASN A 160 -46.06 51.94 -18.36
C ASN A 160 -45.53 50.55 -18.71
N GLU A 161 -46.08 49.90 -19.73
CA GLU A 161 -45.53 48.63 -20.22
C GLU A 161 -44.08 48.77 -20.71
N ALA A 162 -43.73 49.90 -21.33
CA ALA A 162 -42.35 50.19 -21.71
C ALA A 162 -41.43 50.40 -20.49
N ALA A 163 -41.90 51.12 -19.47
CA ALA A 163 -41.18 51.33 -18.21
C ALA A 163 -40.95 50.01 -17.46
N ASP A 164 -41.99 49.18 -17.34
CA ASP A 164 -41.92 47.85 -16.72
C ASP A 164 -40.97 46.92 -17.47
N ARG A 165 -41.06 46.87 -18.80
CA ARG A 165 -40.12 46.10 -19.63
C ARG A 165 -38.68 46.57 -19.40
N ARG A 166 -38.45 47.89 -19.35
CA ARG A 166 -37.12 48.45 -19.07
C ARG A 166 -36.64 48.07 -17.68
N TYR A 167 -37.50 48.18 -16.66
CA TYR A 167 -37.16 47.81 -15.29
C TYR A 167 -36.81 46.32 -15.17
N ARG A 168 -37.65 45.43 -15.73
CA ARG A 168 -37.40 43.97 -15.77
C ARG A 168 -36.10 43.64 -16.49
N ASN A 169 -35.82 44.30 -17.61
CA ASN A 169 -34.57 44.10 -18.37
C ASN A 169 -33.33 44.55 -17.59
N VAL A 170 -33.40 45.69 -16.89
CA VAL A 170 -32.30 46.19 -16.06
C VAL A 170 -32.06 45.25 -14.87
N LEU A 171 -33.13 44.79 -14.22
CA LEU A 171 -33.05 43.85 -13.11
C LEU A 171 -32.45 42.51 -13.57
N ALA A 172 -32.94 41.95 -14.68
CA ALA A 172 -32.43 40.72 -15.25
C ALA A 172 -30.94 40.82 -15.61
N ARG A 173 -30.52 41.92 -16.27
CA ARG A 173 -29.10 42.15 -16.57
C ARG A 173 -28.24 42.22 -15.31
N ARG A 174 -28.71 42.89 -14.26
CA ARG A 174 -27.98 43.02 -13.00
C ARG A 174 -27.85 41.68 -12.26
N VAL A 175 -28.94 40.91 -12.21
CA VAL A 175 -28.95 39.57 -11.58
C VAL A 175 -28.07 38.61 -12.36
N ILE A 176 -28.18 38.55 -13.70
CA ILE A 176 -27.34 37.70 -14.55
C ILE A 176 -25.87 38.12 -14.45
N GLY A 177 -25.57 39.43 -14.43
CA GLY A 177 -24.21 39.94 -14.26
C GLY A 177 -23.60 39.53 -12.93
N HIS A 178 -24.36 39.67 -11.83
CA HIS A 178 -23.92 39.23 -10.51
C HIS A 178 -23.70 37.70 -10.45
N TRP A 179 -24.63 36.92 -11.00
CA TRP A 179 -24.51 35.46 -11.07
C TRP A 179 -23.29 35.02 -11.89
N ARG A 180 -23.07 35.61 -13.07
CA ARG A 180 -21.89 35.33 -13.90
C ARG A 180 -20.59 35.67 -13.17
N GLY A 181 -20.54 36.81 -12.48
CA GLY A 181 -19.38 37.19 -11.67
C GLY A 181 -19.11 36.20 -10.53
N HIS A 182 -20.15 35.69 -9.89
CA HIS A 182 -20.02 34.69 -8.83
C HIS A 182 -19.54 33.33 -9.38
N VAL A 183 -20.09 32.88 -10.52
CA VAL A 183 -19.65 31.64 -11.19
C VAL A 183 -18.19 31.73 -11.64
N LEU A 184 -17.75 32.89 -12.16
CA LEU A 184 -16.34 33.09 -12.51
C LEU A 184 -15.43 32.99 -11.28
N ARG A 185 -15.81 33.60 -10.16
CA ARG A 185 -15.06 33.50 -8.90
C ARG A 185 -14.98 32.06 -8.39
N ILE A 186 -16.07 31.30 -8.47
CA ILE A 186 -16.07 29.87 -8.10
C ILE A 186 -15.09 29.10 -8.98
N ARG A 187 -15.12 29.30 -10.29
CA ARG A 187 -14.18 28.64 -11.23
C ARG A 187 -12.72 29.02 -10.95
N GLU A 188 -12.44 30.27 -10.61
CA GLU A 188 -11.09 30.71 -10.21
C GLU A 188 -10.65 30.01 -8.92
N MET A 189 -11.52 29.87 -7.92
CA MET A 189 -11.22 29.14 -6.68
C MET A 189 -11.05 27.63 -6.93
N GLU A 190 -11.82 27.03 -7.83
CA GLU A 190 -11.66 25.63 -8.22
C GLU A 190 -10.30 25.43 -8.92
N ALA A 191 -9.93 26.33 -9.83
CA ALA A 191 -8.64 26.27 -10.52
C ALA A 191 -7.45 26.41 -9.55
N THR A 192 -7.53 27.29 -8.54
CA THR A 192 -6.49 27.41 -7.52
C THR A 192 -6.44 26.20 -6.59
N ALA A 193 -7.60 25.65 -6.20
CA ALA A 193 -7.67 24.42 -5.42
C ALA A 193 -7.08 23.22 -6.19
N ASP A 194 -7.33 23.11 -7.49
CA ASP A 194 -6.74 22.07 -8.33
C ASP A 194 -5.24 22.23 -8.49
N ALA A 195 -4.74 23.47 -8.65
CA ALA A 195 -3.31 23.73 -8.69
C ALA A 195 -2.63 23.34 -7.36
N PHE A 196 -3.26 23.66 -6.22
CA PHE A 196 -2.78 23.28 -4.91
C PHE A 196 -2.76 21.75 -4.72
N ARG A 197 -3.82 21.05 -5.14
CA ARG A 197 -3.87 19.57 -5.11
C ARG A 197 -2.76 18.94 -5.94
N ARG A 198 -2.53 19.42 -7.16
CA ARG A 198 -1.44 18.91 -8.02
C ARG A 198 -0.05 19.13 -7.41
N ASP A 199 0.21 20.30 -6.83
CA ASP A 199 1.50 20.57 -6.17
C ASP A 199 1.69 19.71 -4.92
N HIS A 200 0.62 19.53 -4.12
CA HIS A 200 0.65 18.64 -2.96
C HIS A 200 0.93 17.18 -3.36
N ASP A 201 0.23 16.67 -4.37
CA ASP A 201 0.42 15.32 -4.89
C ASP A 201 1.83 15.13 -5.47
N ALA A 202 2.34 16.12 -6.21
CA ALA A 202 3.70 16.11 -6.73
C ALA A 202 4.75 16.05 -5.61
N ARG A 203 4.61 16.86 -4.55
CA ARG A 203 5.51 16.81 -3.38
C ARG A 203 5.44 15.47 -2.65
N ARG A 204 4.24 14.91 -2.51
CA ARG A 204 4.05 13.57 -1.91
C ARG A 204 4.70 12.47 -2.74
N ALA A 205 4.53 12.52 -4.06
CA ALA A 205 5.16 11.60 -5.00
C ALA A 205 6.69 11.71 -4.96
N LEU A 206 7.25 12.93 -4.94
CA LEU A 206 8.70 13.14 -4.80
C LEU A 206 9.24 12.62 -3.47
N LYS A 207 8.53 12.82 -2.36
CA LYS A 207 8.89 12.26 -1.06
C LYS A 207 8.86 10.72 -1.08
N ALA A 208 7.83 10.13 -1.69
CA ALA A 208 7.74 8.68 -1.84
C ALA A 208 8.87 8.11 -2.71
N TRP A 209 9.19 8.77 -3.83
CA TRP A 209 10.28 8.36 -4.72
C TRP A 209 11.66 8.48 -4.04
N THR A 210 11.91 9.56 -3.31
CA THR A 210 13.18 9.73 -2.57
C THR A 210 13.34 8.68 -1.46
N LEU A 211 12.26 8.33 -0.75
CA LEU A 211 12.26 7.24 0.23
C LEU A 211 12.51 5.88 -0.44
N ALA A 212 11.80 5.57 -1.53
CA ALA A 212 12.00 4.33 -2.29
C ALA A 212 13.43 4.20 -2.83
N ALA A 213 14.00 5.28 -3.38
CA ALA A 213 15.38 5.30 -3.84
C ALA A 213 16.39 5.06 -2.68
N ARG A 214 16.13 5.63 -1.51
CA ARG A 214 16.95 5.41 -0.31
C ARG A 214 16.85 3.96 0.17
N GLU A 215 15.66 3.38 0.19
CA GLU A 215 15.46 1.97 0.55
C GLU A 215 16.17 1.03 -0.42
N GLN A 216 16.09 1.29 -1.73
CA GLN A 216 16.82 0.53 -2.74
C GLN A 216 18.34 0.61 -2.54
N LEU A 217 18.88 1.79 -2.23
CA LEU A 217 20.30 1.96 -1.92
C LEU A 217 20.69 1.17 -0.67
N LEU A 218 19.89 1.24 0.40
CA LEU A 218 20.13 0.47 1.62
C LEU A 218 20.05 -1.04 1.38
N ALA A 219 19.14 -1.50 0.53
CA ALA A 219 19.05 -2.90 0.12
C ALA A 219 20.30 -3.35 -0.63
N ARG A 220 20.79 -2.55 -1.59
CA ARG A 220 22.06 -2.82 -2.30
C ARG A 220 23.25 -2.90 -1.35
N VAL A 221 23.40 -1.93 -0.44
CA VAL A 221 24.49 -1.93 0.55
C VAL A 221 24.41 -3.14 1.49
N ARG A 222 23.20 -3.57 1.89
CA ARG A 222 23.02 -4.80 2.69
C ARG A 222 23.41 -6.05 1.90
N GLN A 223 23.03 -6.14 0.63
CA GLN A 223 23.40 -7.24 -0.26
C GLN A 223 24.92 -7.30 -0.46
N GLU A 224 25.56 -6.17 -0.71
CA GLU A 224 27.03 -6.06 -0.83
C GLU A 224 27.72 -6.53 0.46
N ARG A 225 27.28 -6.06 1.64
CA ARG A 225 27.83 -6.52 2.93
C ARG A 225 27.63 -8.02 3.15
N ALA A 226 26.48 -8.56 2.76
CA ALA A 226 26.23 -10.01 2.84
C ALA A 226 27.16 -10.78 1.89
N ALA A 227 27.38 -10.29 0.67
CA ALA A 227 28.30 -10.88 -0.30
C ALA A 227 29.76 -10.83 0.21
N PHE A 228 30.20 -9.70 0.78
CA PHE A 228 31.54 -9.60 1.40
C PHE A 228 31.72 -10.59 2.56
N LYS A 229 30.71 -10.74 3.43
CA LYS A 229 30.75 -11.74 4.52
C LYS A 229 30.80 -13.17 3.99
N ALA A 230 30.02 -13.48 2.95
CA ALA A 230 30.04 -14.79 2.32
C ALA A 230 31.41 -15.09 1.68
N LEU A 231 32.00 -14.11 0.99
CA LEU A 231 33.31 -14.24 0.37
C LEU A 231 34.43 -14.39 1.41
N ALA A 232 34.35 -13.68 2.54
CA ALA A 232 35.27 -13.85 3.66
C ALA A 232 35.20 -15.28 4.24
N ARG A 233 33.98 -15.79 4.52
CA ARG A 233 33.79 -17.18 4.96
C ARG A 233 34.29 -18.20 3.94
N TRP A 234 34.07 -17.96 2.65
CA TRP A 234 34.57 -18.83 1.60
C TRP A 234 36.11 -18.83 1.55
N ARG A 235 36.76 -17.69 1.76
CA ARG A 235 38.23 -17.59 1.88
C ARG A 235 38.76 -18.35 3.10
N GLU A 236 38.08 -18.27 4.24
CA GLU A 236 38.44 -19.03 5.45
C GLU A 236 38.31 -20.54 5.20
N GLN A 237 37.17 -21.00 4.66
CA GLN A 237 36.95 -22.41 4.34
C GLN A 237 37.94 -22.95 3.30
N THR A 238 38.25 -22.16 2.27
CA THR A 238 39.26 -22.57 1.28
C THR A 238 40.66 -22.61 1.86
N ALA A 239 41.01 -21.75 2.81
CA ALA A 239 42.26 -21.83 3.53
C ALA A 239 42.33 -23.08 4.43
N GLU A 240 41.26 -23.41 5.13
CA GLU A 240 41.14 -24.62 5.96
C GLU A 240 41.27 -25.89 5.11
N ILE A 241 40.59 -25.96 3.96
CA ILE A 241 40.71 -27.08 3.02
C ILE A 241 42.14 -27.20 2.50
N ARG A 242 42.83 -26.09 2.20
CA ARG A 242 44.24 -26.12 1.79
C ARG A 242 45.14 -26.67 2.90
N GLN A 243 44.91 -26.30 4.15
CA GLN A 243 45.66 -26.85 5.29
C GLN A 243 45.41 -28.35 5.45
N MET A 244 44.16 -28.79 5.37
CA MET A 244 43.83 -30.23 5.42
C MET A 244 44.47 -31.01 4.26
N ASN A 245 44.47 -30.45 3.05
CA ASN A 245 45.14 -31.07 1.90
C ASN A 245 46.65 -31.16 2.09
N GLN A 246 47.29 -30.12 2.63
CA GLN A 246 48.72 -30.17 2.98
C GLN A 246 49.01 -31.28 3.99
N VAL A 247 48.20 -31.40 5.04
CA VAL A 247 48.33 -32.49 6.03
C VAL A 247 48.12 -33.87 5.38
N ALA A 248 47.15 -33.98 4.47
CA ALA A 248 46.90 -35.22 3.74
C ALA A 248 48.05 -35.60 2.79
N ASP A 249 48.65 -34.63 2.11
CA ASP A 249 49.81 -34.83 1.24
C ASP A 249 51.08 -35.16 2.04
N ASP A 250 51.26 -34.54 3.22
CA ASP A 250 52.31 -34.92 4.18
C ASP A 250 52.11 -36.36 4.68
N HIS A 251 50.86 -36.77 4.93
CA HIS A 251 50.57 -38.15 5.32
C HIS A 251 50.85 -39.13 4.17
N ARG A 252 50.44 -38.80 2.94
CA ARG A 252 50.72 -39.60 1.74
C ARG A 252 52.22 -39.73 1.48
N SER A 253 52.98 -38.64 1.62
CA SER A 253 54.43 -38.65 1.41
C SER A 253 55.15 -39.48 2.48
N ARG A 254 54.73 -39.40 3.76
CA ARG A 254 55.21 -40.30 4.82
C ARG A 254 54.88 -41.77 4.52
N GLN A 255 53.67 -42.06 4.08
CA GLN A 255 53.26 -43.42 3.75
C GLN A 255 54.04 -43.97 2.53
N ALA A 256 54.26 -43.14 1.51
CA ALA A 256 55.09 -43.47 0.37
C ALA A 256 56.54 -43.74 0.80
N ALA A 257 57.09 -42.94 1.72
CA ALA A 257 58.43 -43.16 2.28
C ALA A 257 58.52 -44.46 3.09
N ILE A 258 57.53 -44.77 3.93
CA ILE A 258 57.45 -46.03 4.69
C ILE A 258 57.37 -47.22 3.73
N ASN A 259 56.54 -47.14 2.68
CA ASN A 259 56.43 -48.18 1.67
C ASN A 259 57.72 -48.35 0.86
N ALA A 260 58.42 -47.25 0.55
CA ALA A 260 59.72 -47.32 -0.12
C ALA A 260 60.76 -47.99 0.78
N LEU A 261 60.82 -47.61 2.07
CA LEU A 261 61.72 -48.21 3.05
C LEU A 261 61.43 -49.69 3.28
N SER A 262 60.15 -50.10 3.35
CA SER A 262 59.77 -51.51 3.48
C SER A 262 60.11 -52.30 2.22
N SER A 263 59.93 -51.71 1.03
CA SER A 263 60.36 -52.34 -0.23
C SER A 263 61.88 -52.53 -0.28
N LEU A 264 62.65 -51.55 0.20
CA LEU A 264 64.11 -51.62 0.30
C LEU A 264 64.56 -52.66 1.31
N SER A 265 63.91 -52.76 2.48
CA SER A 265 64.22 -53.80 3.46
C SER A 265 63.92 -55.19 2.91
N ASN A 266 62.79 -55.35 2.21
CA ASN A 266 62.42 -56.62 1.57
C ASN A 266 63.37 -56.99 0.42
N ALA A 267 63.80 -56.01 -0.37
CA ALA A 267 64.82 -56.23 -1.40
C ALA A 267 66.16 -56.62 -0.77
N SER A 268 66.56 -55.98 0.33
CA SER A 268 67.78 -56.29 1.06
C SER A 268 67.76 -57.70 1.65
N THR A 269 66.64 -58.14 2.26
CA THR A 269 66.51 -59.51 2.76
C THR A 269 66.49 -60.55 1.64
N ALA A 270 65.87 -60.24 0.50
CA ALA A 270 65.91 -61.08 -0.70
C ALA A 270 67.32 -61.19 -1.31
N ILE A 271 68.09 -60.09 -1.31
CA ILE A 271 69.49 -60.12 -1.74
C ILE A 271 70.29 -61.02 -0.80
N ARG A 272 70.18 -60.84 0.53
CA ARG A 272 70.88 -61.67 1.51
C ARG A 272 70.54 -63.16 1.39
N SER A 273 69.28 -63.50 1.14
CA SER A 273 68.88 -64.90 0.93
C SER A 273 69.39 -65.46 -0.40
N SER A 274 69.49 -64.64 -1.44
CA SER A 274 70.11 -65.04 -2.71
C SER A 274 71.62 -65.21 -2.57
N GLU A 275 72.29 -64.37 -1.77
CA GLU A 275 73.72 -64.47 -1.46
C GLU A 275 74.02 -65.75 -0.66
N SER A 276 73.22 -66.06 0.36
CA SER A 276 73.39 -67.30 1.12
C SER A 276 73.19 -68.55 0.25
N LEU A 277 72.19 -68.53 -0.63
CA LEU A 277 71.96 -69.61 -1.59
C LEU A 277 73.12 -69.71 -2.60
N ALA A 278 73.66 -68.59 -3.06
CA ALA A 278 74.82 -68.56 -3.94
C ALA A 278 76.08 -69.13 -3.27
N VAL A 279 76.29 -68.86 -1.97
CA VAL A 279 77.37 -69.48 -1.18
C VAL A 279 77.20 -71.00 -1.13
N VAL A 280 76.01 -71.50 -0.81
CA VAL A 280 75.73 -72.95 -0.79
C VAL A 280 75.96 -73.60 -2.15
N VAL A 281 75.53 -72.95 -3.24
CA VAL A 281 75.76 -73.44 -4.61
C VAL A 281 77.25 -73.41 -4.96
N TYR A 282 77.99 -72.38 -4.53
CA TYR A 282 79.43 -72.28 -4.73
C TYR A 282 80.18 -73.38 -3.98
N GLU A 283 79.88 -73.59 -2.70
CA GLU A 283 80.43 -74.67 -1.88
C GLU A 283 80.10 -76.05 -2.46
N GLY A 284 78.86 -76.27 -2.90
CA GLY A 284 78.45 -77.51 -3.56
C GLY A 284 79.20 -77.77 -4.87
N ASN A 285 79.40 -76.73 -5.69
CA ASN A 285 80.18 -76.84 -6.93
C ASN A 285 81.67 -77.02 -6.67
N LEU A 286 82.21 -76.43 -5.60
CA LEU A 286 83.58 -76.65 -5.17
C LEU A 286 83.78 -78.10 -4.71
N ALA A 287 82.87 -78.63 -3.88
CA ALA A 287 82.87 -80.01 -3.46
C ALA A 287 82.80 -80.96 -4.67
N ARG A 288 81.90 -80.72 -5.63
CA ARG A 288 81.83 -81.50 -6.88
C ARG A 288 83.16 -81.47 -7.65
N LYS A 289 83.77 -80.30 -7.85
CA LYS A 289 85.09 -80.21 -8.52
C LYS A 289 86.19 -80.97 -7.79
N VAL A 290 86.18 -80.94 -6.45
CA VAL A 290 87.14 -81.70 -5.63
C VAL A 290 86.90 -83.20 -5.78
N PHE A 291 85.64 -83.65 -5.73
CA PHE A 291 85.27 -85.05 -5.94
C PHE A 291 85.56 -85.53 -7.37
N ASP A 292 85.25 -84.74 -8.40
CA ASP A 292 85.55 -85.07 -9.80
C ASP A 292 87.06 -85.20 -10.02
N LYS A 293 87.86 -84.30 -9.40
CA LYS A 293 89.32 -84.39 -9.45
C LYS A 293 89.84 -85.60 -8.69
N TRP A 294 89.25 -85.92 -7.55
CA TRP A 294 89.61 -87.13 -6.78
C TRP A 294 89.24 -88.41 -7.54
N LEU A 295 88.04 -88.48 -8.13
CA LEU A 295 87.61 -89.58 -8.99
C LEU A 295 88.49 -89.70 -10.23
N SER A 296 88.86 -88.59 -10.88
CA SER A 296 89.81 -88.58 -11.99
C SER A 296 91.16 -89.14 -11.55
N ASN A 297 91.69 -88.70 -10.41
CA ASN A 297 92.94 -89.23 -9.87
C ASN A 297 92.84 -90.72 -9.54
N LEU A 298 91.68 -91.18 -9.06
CA LEU A 298 91.43 -92.59 -8.75
C LEU A 298 91.36 -93.43 -10.03
N HIS A 299 90.72 -92.94 -11.09
CA HIS A 299 90.75 -93.56 -12.41
C HIS A 299 92.15 -93.55 -13.02
N ASP A 300 92.91 -92.46 -12.85
CA ASP A 300 94.31 -92.38 -13.30
C ASP A 300 95.19 -93.36 -12.52
N ASN A 301 94.96 -93.55 -11.22
CA ASN A 301 95.65 -94.55 -10.40
C ASN A 301 95.28 -95.97 -10.81
N GLN A 302 94.00 -96.28 -11.05
CA GLN A 302 93.57 -97.59 -11.56
C GLN A 302 94.12 -97.86 -12.96
N ALA A 303 94.15 -96.85 -13.84
CA ALA A 303 94.78 -96.96 -15.15
C ALA A 303 96.30 -97.15 -15.03
N ASN A 304 96.94 -96.53 -14.03
CA ASN A 304 98.36 -96.73 -13.75
C ASN A 304 98.64 -98.10 -13.11
N GLU A 305 97.76 -98.64 -12.28
CA GLU A 305 97.82 -100.01 -11.75
C GLU A 305 97.62 -101.02 -12.88
N ALA A 306 96.63 -100.85 -13.75
CA ALA A 306 96.44 -101.67 -14.94
C ALA A 306 97.64 -101.58 -15.91
N ARG A 307 98.27 -100.40 -16.02
CA ARG A 307 99.54 -100.23 -16.76
C ARG A 307 100.72 -100.84 -16.01
N ALA A 308 100.72 -100.88 -14.69
CA ALA A 308 101.76 -101.49 -13.87
C ALA A 308 101.66 -103.03 -13.94
N ASP A 309 100.45 -103.59 -13.98
CA ASP A 309 100.19 -105.01 -14.21
C ASP A 309 100.56 -105.40 -15.65
N ALA A 310 100.16 -104.60 -16.65
CA ALA A 310 100.60 -104.80 -18.03
C ALA A 310 102.12 -104.62 -18.19
N ALA A 311 102.74 -103.72 -17.41
CA ALA A 311 104.18 -103.56 -17.36
C ALA A 311 104.86 -104.73 -16.64
N ALA A 312 104.27 -105.29 -15.58
CA ALA A 312 104.75 -106.49 -14.90
C ALA A 312 104.76 -107.69 -15.85
N ASP A 313 103.72 -107.85 -16.66
CA ASP A 313 103.66 -108.84 -17.76
C ASP A 313 104.72 -108.55 -18.83
N PHE A 314 104.94 -107.27 -19.16
CA PHE A 314 106.00 -106.84 -20.07
C PHE A 314 107.41 -107.09 -19.49
N PHE A 315 107.60 -106.94 -18.18
CA PHE A 315 108.88 -107.18 -17.49
C PHE A 315 109.15 -108.69 -17.32
N ALA A 316 108.13 -109.51 -17.11
CA ALA A 316 108.22 -110.97 -17.18
C ALA A 316 108.62 -111.45 -18.59
N ALA A 317 108.01 -110.88 -19.64
CA ALA A 317 108.39 -111.13 -21.04
C ALA A 317 109.79 -110.58 -21.37
N LYS A 318 110.18 -109.43 -20.80
CA LYS A 318 111.50 -108.80 -20.98
C LYS A 318 112.61 -109.61 -20.34
N HIS A 319 112.41 -110.23 -19.18
CA HIS A 319 113.40 -111.13 -18.56
C HIS A 319 113.64 -112.40 -19.40
N ALA A 320 112.60 -112.93 -20.08
CA ALA A 320 112.73 -114.02 -21.04
C ALA A 320 113.54 -113.60 -22.29
N ILE A 321 113.32 -112.39 -22.79
CA ILE A 321 114.05 -111.83 -23.94
C ILE A 321 115.48 -111.37 -23.58
N GLN A 322 115.74 -110.96 -22.34
CA GLN A 322 117.10 -110.61 -21.86
C GLN A 322 118.01 -111.84 -21.75
N ARG A 323 117.46 -113.03 -21.45
CA ARG A 323 118.19 -114.30 -21.48
C ARG A 323 118.62 -114.69 -22.91
N ILE A 324 117.83 -114.32 -23.92
CA ILE A 324 118.14 -114.52 -25.35
C ILE A 324 119.10 -113.43 -25.87
N ARG A 325 118.99 -112.19 -25.39
CA ARG A 325 119.90 -111.08 -25.73
C ARG A 325 121.30 -111.22 -25.10
N ALA A 326 121.44 -111.85 -23.94
CA ALA A 326 122.75 -112.17 -23.35
C ALA A 326 123.57 -113.16 -24.21
N ARG A 327 122.90 -114.02 -25.01
CA ARG A 327 123.53 -114.89 -26.02
C ARG A 327 123.82 -114.19 -27.35
N ALA A 328 123.13 -113.10 -27.68
CA ALA A 328 123.31 -112.36 -28.94
C ALA A 328 124.32 -111.18 -28.83
N GLN A 329 124.52 -110.61 -27.63
CA GLN A 329 125.39 -109.45 -27.41
C GLN A 329 126.88 -109.78 -27.19
N ALA A 330 127.26 -111.06 -27.18
CA ALA A 330 128.66 -111.50 -27.18
C ALA A 330 129.32 -111.42 -28.58
N ARG A 331 128.57 -111.13 -29.66
CA ARG A 331 129.10 -111.05 -31.04
C ARG A 331 129.07 -109.66 -31.69
N ILE A 332 128.50 -108.63 -31.05
CA ILE A 332 128.33 -107.31 -31.68
C ILE A 332 128.73 -106.20 -30.69
N ARG A 333 129.97 -106.25 -30.21
CA ARG A 333 130.57 -105.22 -29.34
C ARG A 333 131.95 -104.76 -29.82
N GLN A 334 132.16 -104.65 -31.14
CA GLN A 334 133.41 -104.06 -31.61
C GLN A 334 133.35 -102.95 -32.64
N ASN A 335 132.22 -102.54 -33.23
CA ASN A 335 132.24 -101.36 -34.09
C ASN A 335 130.91 -100.60 -34.07
N LYS A 336 130.98 -99.28 -33.80
CA LYS A 336 129.93 -98.22 -33.92
C LYS A 336 129.32 -97.63 -32.63
N ILE A 337 130.11 -97.42 -31.57
CA ILE A 337 129.77 -96.49 -30.46
C ILE A 337 130.50 -95.15 -30.69
N ALA A 338 130.21 -94.49 -31.81
CA ALA A 338 130.66 -93.11 -32.07
C ALA A 338 129.66 -92.35 -32.96
N ALA A 339 128.97 -93.04 -33.88
CA ALA A 339 127.98 -92.43 -34.78
C ALA A 339 126.58 -92.22 -34.17
N ALA A 340 126.27 -92.83 -33.01
CA ALA A 340 124.94 -92.71 -32.38
C ALA A 340 124.76 -91.42 -31.54
N ARG A 341 125.85 -90.78 -31.12
CA ARG A 341 125.79 -89.57 -30.28
C ARG A 341 125.29 -88.33 -31.04
N THR A 342 125.53 -88.24 -32.34
CA THR A 342 125.13 -87.08 -33.16
C THR A 342 123.65 -87.14 -33.59
N PHE A 343 123.09 -88.33 -33.80
CA PHE A 343 121.67 -88.50 -34.12
C PHE A 343 120.73 -88.21 -32.94
N VAL A 344 121.15 -88.51 -31.70
CA VAL A 344 120.34 -88.24 -30.50
C VAL A 344 120.20 -86.74 -30.25
N ILE A 345 121.29 -85.98 -30.41
CA ILE A 345 121.27 -84.52 -30.22
C ILE A 345 120.39 -83.85 -31.30
N ALA A 346 120.44 -84.30 -32.55
CA ALA A 346 119.60 -83.76 -33.63
C ALA A 346 118.09 -83.98 -33.39
N VAL A 347 117.69 -85.12 -32.83
CA VAL A 347 116.28 -85.44 -32.53
C VAL A 347 115.74 -84.61 -31.35
N GLU A 348 116.58 -84.33 -30.34
CA GLU A 348 116.20 -83.48 -29.20
C GLU A 348 115.95 -82.03 -29.61
N TYR A 349 116.79 -81.47 -30.49
CA TYR A 349 116.59 -80.11 -31.00
C TYR A 349 115.34 -80.00 -31.88
N VAL A 350 115.02 -81.01 -32.69
CA VAL A 350 113.78 -81.04 -33.50
C VAL A 350 112.53 -81.15 -32.62
N HIS A 351 112.59 -81.89 -31.51
CA HIS A 351 111.49 -81.96 -30.55
C HIS A 351 111.27 -80.64 -29.82
N LYS A 352 112.34 -79.98 -29.36
CA LYS A 352 112.27 -78.65 -28.73
C LYS A 352 111.72 -77.60 -29.72
N TRP A 353 112.13 -77.65 -30.98
CA TRP A 353 111.59 -76.79 -32.03
C TRP A 353 110.10 -77.05 -32.29
N ARG A 354 109.66 -78.32 -32.40
CA ARG A 354 108.23 -78.66 -32.56
C ARG A 354 107.39 -78.23 -31.36
N ALA A 355 107.92 -78.35 -30.13
CA ALA A 355 107.24 -77.87 -28.93
C ALA A 355 107.11 -76.33 -28.92
N ALA A 356 108.17 -75.60 -29.28
CA ALA A 356 108.15 -74.16 -29.41
C ALA A 356 107.16 -73.69 -30.50
N VAL A 357 107.11 -74.36 -31.65
CA VAL A 357 106.17 -74.05 -32.73
C VAL A 357 104.72 -74.32 -32.31
N LYS A 358 104.45 -75.39 -31.54
CA LYS A 358 103.12 -75.66 -30.97
C LYS A 358 102.73 -74.59 -29.94
N ALA A 359 103.64 -74.18 -29.06
CA ALA A 359 103.38 -73.11 -28.09
C ALA A 359 103.08 -71.78 -28.77
N ILE A 360 103.82 -71.42 -29.82
CA ILE A 360 103.58 -70.20 -30.62
C ILE A 360 102.22 -70.29 -31.35
N LYS A 361 101.85 -71.45 -31.90
CA LYS A 361 100.52 -71.66 -32.48
C LYS A 361 99.40 -71.53 -31.44
N HIS A 362 99.54 -72.18 -30.28
CA HIS A 362 98.54 -72.08 -29.21
C HIS A 362 98.40 -70.66 -28.66
N ALA A 363 99.50 -69.93 -28.47
CA ALA A 363 99.47 -68.53 -28.06
C ALA A 363 98.75 -67.65 -29.10
N LYS A 364 98.97 -67.87 -30.40
CA LYS A 364 98.22 -67.18 -31.47
C LYS A 364 96.74 -67.53 -31.46
N TYR A 365 96.38 -68.81 -31.26
CA TYR A 365 94.98 -69.23 -31.16
C TYR A 365 94.29 -68.69 -29.91
N GLU A 366 94.95 -68.66 -28.75
CA GLU A 366 94.40 -68.07 -27.53
C GLU A 366 94.24 -66.56 -27.65
N ALA A 367 95.19 -65.86 -28.27
CA ALA A 367 95.08 -64.43 -28.53
C ALA A 367 93.90 -64.12 -29.48
N ALA A 368 93.77 -64.88 -30.58
CA ALA A 368 92.65 -64.77 -31.51
C ALA A 368 91.32 -65.11 -30.82
N TYR A 369 91.28 -66.13 -29.97
CA TYR A 369 90.09 -66.53 -29.22
C TYR A 369 89.70 -65.47 -28.18
N LYS A 370 90.65 -64.86 -27.47
CA LYS A 370 90.38 -63.74 -26.54
C LYS A 370 89.81 -62.53 -27.29
N GLN A 371 90.36 -62.19 -28.46
CA GLN A 371 89.82 -61.12 -29.30
C GLN A 371 88.40 -61.45 -29.77
N MET A 372 88.15 -62.65 -30.28
CA MET A 372 86.81 -63.09 -30.71
C MET A 372 85.82 -63.06 -29.55
N ARG A 373 86.20 -63.59 -28.38
CA ARG A 373 85.36 -63.58 -27.17
C ARG A 373 85.03 -62.18 -26.70
N SER A 374 85.99 -61.24 -26.74
CA SER A 374 85.72 -59.84 -26.37
C SER A 374 84.77 -59.15 -27.37
N LYS A 375 84.89 -59.43 -28.67
CA LYS A 375 83.93 -58.97 -29.68
C LYS A 375 82.54 -59.55 -29.46
N VAL A 376 82.42 -60.86 -29.23
CA VAL A 376 81.13 -61.52 -28.94
C VAL A 376 80.49 -60.93 -27.69
N LYS A 377 81.26 -60.71 -26.61
CA LYS A 377 80.73 -60.08 -25.38
C LYS A 377 80.25 -58.64 -25.63
N ARG A 378 81.01 -57.83 -26.39
CA ARG A 378 80.57 -56.48 -26.77
C ARG A 378 79.29 -56.52 -27.60
N ASN A 379 79.21 -57.40 -28.60
CA ASN A 379 78.04 -57.52 -29.46
C ASN A 379 76.80 -57.98 -28.66
N ILE A 380 76.94 -58.91 -27.73
CA ILE A 380 75.84 -59.34 -26.84
C ILE A 380 75.41 -58.20 -25.93
N ALA A 381 76.36 -57.47 -25.33
CA ALA A 381 76.05 -56.32 -24.48
C ALA A 381 75.37 -55.19 -25.26
N GLN A 382 75.81 -54.94 -26.50
CA GLN A 382 75.25 -53.93 -27.38
C GLN A 382 73.84 -54.33 -27.83
N ALA A 383 73.63 -55.59 -28.24
CA ALA A 383 72.30 -56.10 -28.56
C ALA A 383 71.34 -56.06 -27.36
N ALA A 384 71.82 -56.39 -26.16
CA ALA A 384 71.03 -56.28 -24.93
C ALA A 384 70.67 -54.82 -24.62
N LEU A 385 71.60 -53.88 -24.79
CA LEU A 385 71.37 -52.45 -24.62
C LEU A 385 70.37 -51.90 -25.65
N ASP A 386 70.48 -52.30 -26.91
CA ASP A 386 69.57 -51.88 -27.97
C ASP A 386 68.16 -52.43 -27.72
N THR A 387 68.05 -53.69 -27.28
CA THR A 387 66.78 -54.30 -26.87
C THR A 387 66.17 -53.58 -25.66
N TRP A 388 67.00 -53.20 -24.68
CA TRP A 388 66.57 -52.45 -23.52
C TRP A 388 66.08 -51.05 -23.90
N ARG A 389 66.83 -50.32 -24.72
CA ARG A 389 66.45 -48.99 -25.25
C ARG A 389 65.16 -49.04 -26.07
N ALA A 390 64.98 -50.07 -26.89
CA ALA A 390 63.74 -50.26 -27.65
C ALA A 390 62.55 -50.50 -26.72
N LYS A 391 62.72 -51.31 -25.67
CA LYS A 391 61.68 -51.56 -24.66
C LYS A 391 61.36 -50.32 -23.83
N THR A 392 62.37 -49.55 -23.40
CA THR A 392 62.13 -48.32 -22.63
C THR A 392 61.46 -47.26 -23.49
N LYS A 393 61.85 -47.12 -24.77
CA LYS A 393 61.16 -46.23 -25.72
C LYS A 393 59.70 -46.63 -25.90
N ARG A 394 59.41 -47.93 -26.07
CA ARG A 394 58.03 -48.44 -26.15
C ARG A 394 57.22 -48.17 -24.88
N ILE A 395 57.82 -48.28 -23.70
CA ILE A 395 57.16 -47.93 -22.43
C ILE A 395 56.90 -46.42 -22.34
N GLN A 396 57.84 -45.59 -22.79
CA GLN A 396 57.64 -44.14 -22.85
C GLN A 396 56.50 -43.75 -23.80
N GLU A 397 56.43 -44.37 -24.99
CA GLU A 397 55.32 -44.19 -25.93
C GLU A 397 53.99 -44.66 -25.33
N MET A 398 53.97 -45.78 -24.61
CA MET A 398 52.76 -46.25 -23.90
C MET A 398 52.34 -45.25 -22.81
N ASN A 399 53.29 -44.71 -22.05
CA ASN A 399 53.02 -43.72 -21.02
C ASN A 399 52.50 -42.42 -21.63
N SER A 400 53.07 -41.93 -22.74
CA SER A 400 52.55 -40.74 -23.41
C SER A 400 51.13 -40.95 -23.92
N THR A 401 50.82 -42.12 -24.49
CA THR A 401 49.44 -42.44 -24.89
C THR A 401 48.49 -42.58 -23.70
N ALA A 402 48.95 -43.08 -22.55
CA ALA A 402 48.16 -43.16 -21.34
C ALA A 402 47.87 -41.78 -20.75
N ASP A 403 48.85 -40.86 -20.79
CA ASP A 403 48.68 -39.49 -20.36
C ASP A 403 47.74 -38.72 -21.30
N GLU A 404 47.83 -38.93 -22.62
CA GLU A 404 46.85 -38.42 -23.58
C GLU A 404 45.43 -38.95 -23.33
N PHE A 405 45.30 -40.21 -22.90
CA PHE A 405 44.00 -40.78 -22.55
C PHE A 405 43.44 -40.19 -21.26
N ARG A 406 44.30 -39.89 -20.28
CA ARG A 406 43.93 -39.20 -19.04
C ARG A 406 43.45 -37.79 -19.33
N THR A 407 44.20 -37.00 -20.11
CA THR A 407 43.80 -35.62 -20.43
C THR A 407 42.48 -35.59 -21.20
N ARG A 408 42.27 -36.46 -22.19
CA ARG A 408 40.97 -36.58 -22.87
C ARG A 408 39.83 -36.95 -21.92
N LYS A 409 40.07 -37.88 -20.99
CA LYS A 409 39.06 -38.29 -20.02
C LYS A 409 38.75 -37.20 -19.01
N ASP A 410 39.76 -36.43 -18.60
CA ASP A 410 39.58 -35.28 -17.72
C ASP A 410 38.79 -34.16 -18.42
N ASP A 411 39.05 -33.91 -19.70
CA ASP A 411 38.28 -32.97 -20.53
C ASP A 411 36.81 -33.41 -20.67
N ASP A 412 36.56 -34.70 -20.92
CA ASP A 412 35.20 -35.23 -21.02
C ASP A 412 34.48 -35.24 -19.66
N ASN A 413 35.20 -35.52 -18.57
CA ASN A 413 34.69 -35.37 -17.20
C ASN A 413 34.37 -33.90 -16.89
N ALA A 414 35.20 -32.96 -17.33
CA ALA A 414 34.93 -31.53 -17.18
C ALA A 414 33.70 -31.09 -17.98
N LYS A 415 33.54 -31.57 -19.21
CA LYS A 415 32.35 -31.30 -20.05
C LYS A 415 31.08 -31.90 -19.44
N THR A 416 31.12 -33.13 -18.97
CA THR A 416 29.97 -33.77 -18.31
C THR A 416 29.61 -33.07 -17.01
N THR A 417 30.61 -32.67 -16.21
CA THR A 417 30.38 -31.88 -14.99
C THR A 417 29.79 -30.52 -15.31
N ALA A 418 30.30 -29.81 -16.33
CA ALA A 418 29.76 -28.53 -16.78
C ALA A 418 28.34 -28.67 -17.32
N HIS A 419 28.06 -29.72 -18.11
CA HIS A 419 26.71 -30.01 -18.59
C HIS A 419 25.75 -30.28 -17.43
N ASN A 420 26.13 -31.11 -16.46
CA ASN A 420 25.34 -31.38 -15.27
C ASN A 420 25.10 -30.10 -14.44
N ALA A 421 26.10 -29.22 -14.34
CA ALA A 421 25.96 -27.92 -13.67
C ALA A 421 24.97 -27.02 -14.41
N ILE A 422 25.01 -26.99 -15.75
CA ILE A 422 24.06 -26.22 -16.58
C ILE A 422 22.64 -26.79 -16.42
N VAL A 423 22.46 -28.10 -16.50
CA VAL A 423 21.15 -28.75 -16.33
C VAL A 423 20.58 -28.50 -14.93
N THR A 424 21.42 -28.61 -13.89
CA THR A 424 20.98 -28.32 -12.51
C THR A 424 20.64 -26.85 -12.30
N MET A 425 21.40 -25.92 -12.89
CA MET A 425 21.05 -24.49 -12.89
C MET A 425 19.74 -24.23 -13.64
N TYR A 426 19.55 -24.82 -14.83
CA TYR A 426 18.32 -24.69 -15.60
C TYR A 426 17.10 -25.20 -14.83
N ASN A 427 17.16 -26.42 -14.31
CA ASN A 427 16.08 -27.00 -13.51
C ASN A 427 15.79 -26.16 -12.27
N ARG A 428 16.82 -25.60 -11.63
CA ARG A 428 16.64 -24.70 -10.48
C ARG A 428 15.97 -23.38 -10.89
N THR A 429 16.33 -22.82 -12.05
CA THR A 429 15.67 -21.61 -12.57
C THR A 429 14.21 -21.87 -12.92
N GLU A 430 13.90 -23.03 -13.50
CA GLU A 430 12.53 -23.45 -13.80
C GLU A 430 11.71 -23.61 -12.50
N GLN A 431 12.26 -24.30 -11.50
CA GLN A 431 11.64 -24.43 -10.18
C GLN A 431 11.41 -23.07 -9.50
N THR A 432 12.35 -22.12 -9.61
CA THR A 432 12.13 -20.76 -9.07
C THR A 432 11.04 -20.02 -9.82
N GLN A 433 10.97 -20.15 -11.15
CA GLN A 433 9.88 -19.55 -11.93
C GLN A 433 8.52 -20.17 -11.61
N GLU A 434 8.46 -21.49 -11.43
CA GLU A 434 7.24 -22.17 -10.98
C GLU A 434 6.82 -21.72 -9.59
N ALA A 435 7.77 -21.60 -8.66
CA ALA A 435 7.51 -21.09 -7.31
C ALA A 435 7.05 -19.63 -7.32
N GLU A 436 7.62 -18.78 -8.19
CA GLU A 436 7.17 -17.40 -8.41
C GLU A 436 5.74 -17.37 -8.96
N ARG A 437 5.43 -18.17 -9.99
CA ARG A 437 4.05 -18.28 -10.52
C ARG A 437 3.07 -18.75 -9.44
N GLN A 438 3.46 -19.71 -8.61
CA GLN A 438 2.63 -20.16 -7.49
C GLN A 438 2.47 -19.09 -6.42
N ALA A 439 3.53 -18.31 -6.13
CA ALA A 439 3.49 -17.19 -5.21
C ALA A 439 2.57 -16.08 -5.74
N ASP A 440 2.62 -15.76 -7.03
CA ASP A 440 1.74 -14.80 -7.68
C ASP A 440 0.29 -15.28 -7.67
N LEU A 441 0.04 -16.56 -7.96
CA LEU A 441 -1.30 -17.14 -7.86
C LEU A 441 -1.83 -17.04 -6.42
N ARG A 442 -1.02 -17.36 -5.42
CA ARG A 442 -1.39 -17.23 -4.00
C ARG A 442 -1.56 -15.77 -3.58
N TYR A 443 -0.72 -14.88 -4.07
CA TYR A 443 -0.83 -13.45 -3.83
C TYR A 443 -2.13 -12.92 -4.42
N ASN A 444 -2.45 -13.27 -5.67
CA ASN A 444 -3.70 -12.91 -6.32
C ASN A 444 -4.92 -13.52 -5.62
N GLN A 445 -4.87 -14.79 -5.19
CA GLN A 445 -5.92 -15.40 -4.38
C GLN A 445 -6.08 -14.67 -3.04
N ASN A 446 -4.98 -14.36 -2.35
CA ASN A 446 -5.01 -13.60 -1.10
C ASN A 446 -5.50 -12.17 -1.30
N LEU A 447 -5.18 -11.55 -2.43
CA LEU A 447 -5.61 -10.20 -2.79
C LEU A 447 -7.10 -10.20 -3.13
N VAL A 448 -7.59 -11.19 -3.87
CA VAL A 448 -9.03 -11.41 -4.10
C VAL A 448 -9.77 -11.69 -2.80
N ASN A 449 -9.19 -12.51 -1.90
CA ASN A 449 -9.77 -12.81 -0.59
C ASN A 449 -9.74 -11.60 0.36
N ARG A 450 -8.65 -10.83 0.40
CA ARG A 450 -8.50 -9.62 1.24
C ARG A 450 -9.34 -8.45 0.74
N LEU A 451 -9.31 -8.20 -0.56
CA LEU A 451 -10.10 -7.13 -1.17
C LEU A 451 -11.57 -7.55 -1.32
N GLY A 452 -11.89 -8.82 -1.09
CA GLY A 452 -13.25 -9.33 -1.12
C GLY A 452 -13.95 -9.09 -2.44
N ILE A 453 -13.23 -8.94 -3.56
CA ILE A 453 -13.74 -8.44 -4.86
C ILE A 453 -14.89 -9.31 -5.42
N PHE A 454 -15.07 -10.52 -4.90
CA PHE A 454 -16.21 -11.41 -5.23
C PHE A 454 -17.03 -11.89 -4.02
N GLY A 455 -16.80 -11.37 -2.81
CA GLY A 455 -17.60 -11.69 -1.61
C GLY A 455 -18.64 -10.62 -1.29
N GLU A 456 -19.75 -10.94 -0.62
CA GLU A 456 -20.85 -9.99 -0.33
C GLU A 456 -20.42 -8.68 0.39
N ASN A 457 -19.22 -8.66 0.98
CA ASN A 457 -18.67 -7.54 1.73
C ASN A 457 -18.13 -6.38 0.88
N TRP A 458 -17.77 -6.53 -0.41
CA TRP A 458 -17.41 -5.37 -1.26
C TRP A 458 -18.66 -4.63 -1.78
N LEU A 459 -19.78 -5.36 -1.86
CA LEU A 459 -21.09 -4.81 -2.20
C LEU A 459 -21.71 -4.04 -1.04
N GLN A 460 -21.33 -4.31 0.22
CA GLN A 460 -21.87 -3.58 1.37
C GLN A 460 -21.49 -2.09 1.37
N PRO A 461 -20.21 -1.70 1.24
CA PRO A 461 -19.83 -0.29 1.18
C PRO A 461 -20.42 0.41 -0.04
N THR A 462 -20.49 -0.25 -1.20
CA THR A 462 -21.09 0.35 -2.40
C THR A 462 -22.61 0.48 -2.28
N ARG A 463 -23.31 -0.49 -1.69
CA ARG A 463 -24.75 -0.37 -1.34
C ARG A 463 -24.98 0.71 -0.29
N GLN A 464 -24.10 0.84 0.69
CA GLN A 464 -24.18 1.87 1.71
C GLN A 464 -23.89 3.26 1.13
N ILE A 465 -22.94 3.38 0.19
CA ILE A 465 -22.69 4.63 -0.56
C ILE A 465 -23.89 4.98 -1.43
N LEU A 466 -24.49 4.01 -2.13
CA LEU A 466 -25.71 4.24 -2.93
C LEU A 466 -26.90 4.62 -2.04
N ALA A 467 -27.09 3.96 -0.90
CA ALA A 467 -28.11 4.33 0.07
C ALA A 467 -27.87 5.73 0.65
N ASN A 468 -26.62 6.08 0.97
CA ASN A 468 -26.25 7.42 1.44
C ASN A 468 -26.43 8.47 0.34
N GLN A 469 -26.19 8.14 -0.93
CA GLN A 469 -26.47 9.01 -2.07
C GLN A 469 -27.98 9.22 -2.23
N GLN A 470 -28.80 8.17 -2.11
CA GLN A 470 -30.26 8.30 -2.11
C GLN A 470 -30.76 9.18 -0.96
N ILE A 471 -30.24 8.98 0.26
CA ILE A 471 -30.56 9.84 1.41
C ILE A 471 -30.11 11.28 1.17
N ALA A 472 -28.94 11.50 0.55
CA ALA A 472 -28.45 12.83 0.23
C ALA A 472 -29.30 13.52 -0.85
N ASP A 473 -29.79 12.77 -1.83
CA ASP A 473 -30.69 13.26 -2.87
C ASP A 473 -32.08 13.58 -2.29
N GLU A 474 -32.63 12.72 -1.44
CA GLU A 474 -33.86 13.01 -0.67
C GLU A 474 -33.70 14.25 0.23
N TYR A 475 -32.54 14.40 0.88
CA TYR A 475 -32.22 15.59 1.67
C TYR A 475 -32.10 16.84 0.80
N ARG A 476 -31.55 16.72 -0.41
CA ARG A 476 -31.46 17.81 -1.38
C ARG A 476 -32.85 18.21 -1.89
N ASP A 477 -33.71 17.25 -2.17
CA ASP A 477 -35.07 17.47 -2.65
C ASP A 477 -35.94 18.12 -1.56
N THR A 478 -35.87 17.62 -0.32
CA THR A 478 -36.55 18.25 0.82
C THR A 478 -36.03 19.66 1.10
N ARG A 479 -34.72 19.90 0.99
CA ARG A 479 -34.11 21.22 1.20
C ARG A 479 -34.44 22.20 0.08
N THR A 480 -34.48 21.75 -1.17
CA THR A 480 -34.89 22.58 -2.31
C THR A 480 -36.39 22.89 -2.25
N ALA A 481 -37.23 21.93 -1.85
CA ALA A 481 -38.66 22.16 -1.60
C ALA A 481 -38.87 23.15 -0.44
N SER A 482 -38.12 23.01 0.66
CA SER A 482 -38.15 23.95 1.79
C SER A 482 -37.68 25.36 1.38
N TYR A 483 -36.60 25.45 0.59
CA TYR A 483 -36.13 26.72 0.04
C TYR A 483 -37.17 27.35 -0.89
N ALA A 484 -37.76 26.57 -1.81
CA ALA A 484 -38.82 27.04 -2.70
C ALA A 484 -40.05 27.51 -1.92
N SER A 485 -40.47 26.79 -0.88
CA SER A 485 -41.55 27.20 0.03
C SER A 485 -41.21 28.50 0.77
N GLY A 486 -39.97 28.65 1.23
CA GLY A 486 -39.47 29.89 1.83
C GLY A 486 -39.49 31.07 0.86
N VAL A 487 -39.07 30.86 -0.39
CA VAL A 487 -39.14 31.86 -1.46
C VAL A 487 -40.60 32.21 -1.76
N LEU A 488 -41.51 31.24 -1.85
CA LEU A 488 -42.93 31.47 -2.07
C LEU A 488 -43.57 32.24 -0.90
N ARG A 489 -43.23 31.91 0.35
CA ARG A 489 -43.65 32.69 1.53
C ARG A 489 -43.12 34.12 1.49
N ASN A 490 -41.86 34.31 1.10
CA ASN A 490 -41.27 35.63 0.94
C ASN A 490 -41.97 36.42 -0.17
N MET A 491 -42.22 35.82 -1.32
CA MET A 491 -42.99 36.43 -2.41
C MET A 491 -44.40 36.79 -1.97
N ARG A 492 -45.07 35.90 -1.23
CA ARG A 492 -46.40 36.17 -0.66
C ARG A 492 -46.34 37.37 0.30
N ASN A 493 -45.35 37.42 1.17
CA ASN A 493 -45.16 38.51 2.12
C ASN A 493 -44.79 39.83 1.41
N THR A 494 -43.99 39.79 0.35
CA THR A 494 -43.71 40.99 -0.45
C THR A 494 -44.96 41.46 -1.18
N THR A 495 -45.77 40.56 -1.74
CA THR A 495 -47.06 40.94 -2.34
C THR A 495 -48.01 41.54 -1.31
N PHE A 496 -48.07 40.99 -0.09
CA PHE A 496 -48.86 41.57 1.00
C PHE A 496 -48.32 42.95 1.44
N ARG A 497 -47.00 43.12 1.52
CA ARG A 497 -46.39 44.42 1.83
C ARG A 497 -46.65 45.44 0.73
N VAL A 498 -46.54 45.06 -0.54
CA VAL A 498 -46.85 45.93 -1.67
C VAL A 498 -48.32 46.32 -1.63
N LYS A 499 -49.23 45.37 -1.46
CA LYS A 499 -50.67 45.64 -1.32
C LYS A 499 -50.96 46.57 -0.13
N ARG A 500 -50.30 46.35 1.01
CA ARG A 500 -50.43 47.24 2.19
C ARG A 500 -49.86 48.63 1.93
N LEU A 501 -48.74 48.74 1.22
CA LEU A 501 -48.17 50.03 0.83
C LEU A 501 -49.03 50.75 -0.21
N GLU A 502 -49.70 50.03 -1.11
CA GLU A 502 -50.72 50.57 -2.01
C GLU A 502 -51.93 51.07 -1.23
N GLU A 503 -52.44 50.29 -0.27
CA GLU A 503 -53.52 50.71 0.64
C GLU A 503 -53.11 51.93 1.47
N ASP A 504 -51.89 51.96 2.02
CA ASP A 504 -51.34 53.11 2.75
C ASP A 504 -51.12 54.32 1.82
N ALA A 505 -50.66 54.12 0.59
CA ALA A 505 -50.51 55.20 -0.39
C ALA A 505 -51.87 55.78 -0.79
N ASP A 506 -52.88 54.94 -1.01
CA ASP A 506 -54.26 55.35 -1.21
C ASP A 506 -54.74 56.14 0.01
N THR A 507 -54.43 55.69 1.24
CA THR A 507 -54.78 56.48 2.43
C THR A 507 -54.07 57.84 2.46
N LEU A 508 -52.80 57.94 2.08
CA LEU A 508 -52.10 59.22 2.08
C LEU A 508 -52.60 60.15 0.98
N LEU A 509 -52.88 59.62 -0.21
CA LEU A 509 -53.50 60.34 -1.32
C LEU A 509 -54.82 60.91 -0.86
N GLN A 510 -55.69 60.06 -0.32
CA GLN A 510 -56.96 60.48 0.20
C GLN A 510 -56.72 61.60 1.24
N ARG A 511 -55.79 61.47 2.21
CA ARG A 511 -55.54 62.50 3.26
C ARG A 511 -55.14 63.85 2.66
N ASN A 512 -54.30 63.82 1.64
CA ASN A 512 -53.91 65.00 0.89
C ASN A 512 -55.09 65.59 0.10
N GLU A 513 -56.01 64.74 -0.36
CA GLU A 513 -57.24 65.15 -1.03
C GLU A 513 -58.19 65.89 -0.13
N ASN A 514 -58.43 65.37 1.07
CA ASN A 514 -59.19 66.08 2.08
C ASN A 514 -58.54 67.40 2.45
N LYS A 515 -57.21 67.44 2.59
CA LYS A 515 -56.50 68.71 2.83
C LYS A 515 -56.71 69.71 1.71
N ARG A 516 -56.60 69.27 0.44
CA ARG A 516 -56.87 70.13 -0.75
C ARG A 516 -58.33 70.59 -0.81
N ALA A 517 -59.29 69.70 -0.58
CA ALA A 517 -60.72 70.03 -0.54
C ALA A 517 -61.02 71.03 0.58
N LEU A 518 -60.44 70.85 1.77
CA LEU A 518 -60.55 71.80 2.88
C LEU A 518 -59.91 73.15 2.54
N THR A 519 -58.79 73.19 1.82
CA THR A 519 -58.19 74.47 1.38
C THR A 519 -59.06 75.17 0.35
N VAL A 520 -59.66 74.43 -0.59
CA VAL A 520 -60.62 74.98 -1.56
C VAL A 520 -61.87 75.50 -0.85
N LEU A 521 -62.45 74.74 0.08
CA LEU A 521 -63.60 75.16 0.88
C LEU A 521 -63.29 76.37 1.78
N GLN A 522 -62.10 76.44 2.39
CA GLN A 522 -61.65 77.62 3.11
C GLN A 522 -61.46 78.83 2.19
N GLY A 523 -60.93 78.62 0.98
CA GLY A 523 -60.85 79.65 -0.06
C GLY A 523 -62.22 80.14 -0.53
N TRP A 524 -63.19 79.25 -0.68
CA TRP A 524 -64.59 79.58 -0.96
C TRP A 524 -65.24 80.32 0.20
N ARG A 525 -65.03 79.88 1.45
CA ARG A 525 -65.51 80.57 2.65
C ARG A 525 -64.95 81.98 2.78
N ARG A 526 -63.70 82.19 2.36
CA ARG A 526 -63.07 83.52 2.25
C ARG A 526 -63.60 84.36 1.09
N LYS A 527 -64.14 83.75 0.02
CA LYS A 527 -64.79 84.46 -1.10
C LYS A 527 -66.27 84.76 -0.86
N VAL A 528 -66.97 83.93 -0.07
CA VAL A 528 -68.40 84.07 0.27
C VAL A 528 -68.61 85.02 1.45
N ARG A 529 -67.65 85.14 2.36
CA ARG A 529 -67.49 86.38 3.14
C ARG A 529 -67.02 87.45 2.16
N GLY A 530 -67.98 88.12 1.53
CA GLY A 530 -67.72 89.20 0.57
C GLY A 530 -66.81 90.28 1.16
N PRO A 531 -66.20 91.11 0.29
CA PRO A 531 -65.29 92.16 0.69
C PRO A 531 -66.07 93.33 1.27
N GLU A 532 -66.32 93.28 2.58
CA GLU A 532 -66.70 94.45 3.36
C GLU A 532 -65.87 94.42 4.65
N GLY A 533 -64.86 95.28 4.69
CA GLY A 533 -63.91 95.41 5.79
C GLY A 533 -62.48 95.15 5.36
N ASP A 534 -61.89 96.14 4.70
CA ASP A 534 -60.46 96.41 4.75
C ASP A 534 -59.98 96.50 6.22
N GLU A 535 -58.66 96.37 6.38
CA GLU A 535 -57.89 96.45 7.64
C GLU A 535 -57.78 95.14 8.43
N ASP A 536 -57.11 94.15 7.84
CA ASP A 536 -56.11 93.32 8.53
C ASP A 536 -55.31 92.50 7.50
N ALA A 537 -54.62 93.23 6.62
CA ALA A 537 -53.68 92.70 5.65
C ALA A 537 -52.26 92.64 6.20
N GLU A 538 -52.03 92.11 7.40
CA GLU A 538 -50.68 91.84 7.89
C GLU A 538 -50.59 90.50 8.64
N ARG A 539 -50.10 89.50 7.91
CA ARG A 539 -49.31 88.30 8.30
C ARG A 539 -49.72 87.10 7.46
N GLN A 540 -49.40 87.17 6.18
CA GLN A 540 -49.16 85.96 5.39
C GLN A 540 -47.83 85.35 5.87
N PRO A 541 -47.78 84.10 6.37
CA PRO A 541 -46.52 83.39 6.45
C PRO A 541 -46.07 83.09 5.01
N MET A 542 -45.03 83.79 4.58
CA MET A 542 -44.38 83.59 3.29
C MET A 542 -44.08 82.11 3.06
N ILE A 543 -44.63 81.57 1.98
CA ILE A 543 -44.20 80.29 1.42
C ILE A 543 -42.80 80.54 0.83
N PRO A 544 -41.75 79.82 1.27
CA PRO A 544 -40.38 80.08 0.83
C PRO A 544 -40.22 79.75 -0.66
N THR A 545 -39.80 80.76 -1.43
CA THR A 545 -39.60 80.75 -2.89
C THR A 545 -38.19 80.32 -3.31
N THR A 546 -37.60 79.33 -2.62
CA THR A 546 -36.35 78.72 -3.08
C THR A 546 -36.47 77.19 -3.18
N PRO A 547 -36.04 76.56 -4.30
CA PRO A 547 -36.11 75.10 -4.48
C PRO A 547 -35.39 74.29 -3.39
N ALA A 548 -34.38 74.88 -2.73
CA ALA A 548 -33.63 74.24 -1.65
C ALA A 548 -34.44 74.12 -0.33
N ALA A 549 -35.30 75.09 -0.01
CA ALA A 549 -36.10 75.08 1.22
C ALA A 549 -37.30 74.13 1.17
N ARG A 550 -37.83 73.81 -0.03
CA ARG A 550 -38.87 72.78 -0.21
C ARG A 550 -38.34 71.37 0.08
N ARG A 551 -37.05 71.13 -0.13
CA ARG A 551 -36.42 69.80 0.02
C ARG A 551 -36.19 69.42 1.48
N SER A 552 -35.97 70.39 2.37
CA SER A 552 -35.78 70.15 3.81
C SER A 552 -37.11 69.89 4.54
N GLN A 553 -38.22 70.54 4.14
CA GLN A 553 -39.55 70.29 4.73
C GLN A 553 -40.13 68.92 4.37
N LEU A 554 -39.83 68.40 3.17
CA LEU A 554 -40.24 67.04 2.77
C LEU A 554 -39.46 65.93 3.51
N LEU A 555 -38.24 66.21 3.97
CA LEU A 555 -37.45 65.24 4.75
C LEU A 555 -37.85 65.20 6.24
N ALA A 556 -38.52 66.22 6.76
CA ALA A 556 -38.93 66.29 8.16
C ALA A 556 -40.27 65.61 8.47
N SER A 557 -41.13 65.33 7.47
CA SER A 557 -42.47 64.76 7.68
C SER A 557 -42.66 63.35 7.15
N THR A 558 -41.64 62.69 6.60
CA THR A 558 -41.70 61.31 6.12
C THR A 558 -40.46 60.52 6.53
N THR A 559 -40.32 60.28 7.83
CA THR A 559 -39.51 59.18 8.35
C THR A 559 -40.32 58.44 9.39
N PRO A 560 -41.06 57.36 9.03
CA PRO A 560 -41.11 56.25 9.96
C PRO A 560 -39.68 55.71 10.06
N ALA A 561 -39.15 55.67 11.28
CA ALA A 561 -37.89 55.01 11.56
C ALA A 561 -37.97 53.57 11.06
N TYR A 562 -37.42 53.33 9.88
CA TYR A 562 -37.11 51.98 9.42
C TYR A 562 -35.87 51.58 10.20
N THR A 563 -36.07 51.00 11.38
CA THR A 563 -35.06 50.20 12.05
C THR A 563 -34.69 49.08 11.07
N PRO A 564 -33.49 49.06 10.48
CA PRO A 564 -33.08 47.90 9.72
C PRO A 564 -33.06 46.73 10.70
N ALA A 565 -33.73 45.64 10.34
CA ALA A 565 -33.64 44.39 11.06
C ALA A 565 -32.16 43.98 11.15
N ALA A 566 -31.55 44.21 12.31
CA ALA A 566 -30.31 43.57 12.69
C ALA A 566 -30.63 42.08 12.88
N GLY A 567 -30.43 41.28 11.82
CA GLY A 567 -30.74 39.85 11.90
C GLY A 567 -30.53 39.03 10.62
N LEU A 568 -30.16 39.62 9.49
CA LEU A 568 -29.99 38.87 8.23
C LEU A 568 -28.53 38.53 7.87
N PHE A 569 -27.58 38.79 8.76
CA PHE A 569 -26.21 38.30 8.67
C PHE A 569 -25.74 37.73 10.01
N ALA A 570 -26.49 36.77 10.57
CA ALA A 570 -25.91 35.87 11.55
C ALA A 570 -24.91 34.97 10.81
N ALA A 571 -23.64 35.16 11.17
CA ALA A 571 -22.53 34.38 10.71
C ALA A 571 -22.83 32.88 10.82
N SER A 572 -22.72 32.18 9.69
CA SER A 572 -22.43 30.76 9.67
C SER A 572 -20.99 30.54 10.15
N GLY A 573 -20.75 30.85 11.42
CA GLY A 573 -19.60 30.36 12.18
C GLY A 573 -19.87 28.92 12.55
N ARG A 574 -19.78 28.02 11.57
CA ARG A 574 -19.67 26.59 11.82
C ARG A 574 -18.26 26.40 12.34
N LEU A 575 -18.10 26.42 13.67
CA LEU A 575 -16.95 25.80 14.32
C LEU A 575 -16.91 24.36 13.81
N ILE A 576 -15.86 24.07 13.05
CA ILE A 576 -15.41 22.70 12.83
C ILE A 576 -14.70 22.38 14.15
N GLU A 577 -15.34 21.57 15.00
CA GLU A 577 -14.63 20.84 16.03
C GLU A 577 -13.61 19.96 15.28
N GLU A 578 -12.34 20.31 15.43
CA GLU A 578 -11.22 19.40 15.17
C GLU A 578 -11.40 18.23 16.15
N GLU A 579 -11.89 17.09 15.63
CA GLU A 579 -11.64 15.80 16.26
C GLU A 579 -10.13 15.61 16.32
N ALA A 580 -9.59 15.76 17.53
CA ALA A 580 -8.28 15.25 17.86
C ALA A 580 -8.34 13.73 17.73
N GLU A 581 -7.63 13.21 16.72
CA GLU A 581 -7.19 11.82 16.68
C GLU A 581 -6.33 11.58 17.92
N GLU A 582 -6.91 10.90 18.91
CA GLU A 582 -6.16 10.23 19.98
C GLU A 582 -5.46 9.00 19.38
N ASP A 583 -4.13 9.04 19.40
CA ASP A 583 -3.26 7.88 19.26
C ASP A 583 -3.46 6.95 20.47
N GLU A 584 -4.05 5.76 20.25
CA GLU A 584 -3.73 4.48 20.95
C GLU A 584 -3.90 3.27 20.01
#